data_AF-A0A7C6FE80-F1
#
_entry.id   AF-A0A7C6FE80-F1
#
_cell.length_a   1.000
_cell.length_b   1.000
_cell.length_c   1.000
_cell.angle_alpha   90.00
_cell.angle_beta   90.00
_cell.angle_gamma   90.00
#
_symmetry.space_group_name_H-M   'P 1'
#
loop_
_entity.id
_entity.type
_entity.pdbx_description
1 polymer ?
#
loop_
_entity_poly.entity_id
_entity_poly.type
_entity_poly.pdbx_seq_one_letter_code
_entity_poly.pdbx_strand_id
1 'polypeptide(L)'
;MSIYILDTDIVSYLWDRKSLFHNKVVEHLNRLNDDDIVGISVVTIYELTYGMDSFKDEKLKSIFKNALESLQNDKDANIFALNAEGATFFSQLKLLYKNRTGITLKDAKKNDLDLVIASIAMSKEAILVSNDGIFKKLSEIEPKFKYESWLR
;
A
#
# COMPACT_ATOMS: atom_id res chain seq x y z
N MET A 1 13.05 -11.11 -10.34
CA MET A 1 11.68 -11.19 -9.81
C MET A 1 11.62 -10.46 -8.50
N SER A 2 10.91 -9.34 -8.49
CA SER A 2 10.52 -8.58 -7.32
C SER A 2 9.01 -8.64 -7.14
N ILE A 3 8.54 -8.49 -5.90
CA ILE A 3 7.12 -8.33 -5.59
C ILE A 3 6.90 -6.87 -5.19
N TYR A 4 5.97 -6.19 -5.84
CA TYR A 4 5.56 -4.82 -5.56
C TYR A 4 4.16 -4.82 -4.97
N ILE A 5 4.01 -4.23 -3.79
CA ILE A 5 2.71 -3.98 -3.17
C ILE A 5 2.43 -2.49 -3.30
N LEU A 6 1.35 -2.13 -4.00
CA LEU A 6 0.95 -0.74 -4.15
C LEU A 6 0.09 -0.33 -2.95
N ASP A 7 0.46 0.78 -2.33
CA ASP A 7 -0.33 1.43 -1.28
C ASP A 7 -1.55 2.16 -1.86
N THR A 8 -2.48 2.55 -0.98
CA THR A 8 -3.77 3.14 -1.33
C THR A 8 -3.65 4.41 -2.16
N ASP A 9 -2.64 5.25 -1.90
CA ASP A 9 -2.39 6.47 -2.66
C ASP A 9 -1.94 6.16 -4.10
N ILE A 10 -1.01 5.22 -4.30
CA ILE A 10 -0.53 4.80 -5.61
C ILE A 10 -1.64 4.16 -6.43
N VAL A 11 -2.45 3.29 -5.82
CA VAL A 11 -3.64 2.71 -6.48
C VAL A 11 -4.63 3.81 -6.87
N SER A 12 -4.83 4.80 -6.00
CA SER A 12 -5.70 5.94 -6.30
C SER A 12 -5.18 6.76 -7.48
N TYR A 13 -3.87 7.01 -7.58
CA TYR A 13 -3.28 7.70 -8.72
C TYR A 13 -3.35 6.87 -10.00
N LEU A 14 -3.24 5.55 -9.90
CA LEU A 14 -3.38 4.65 -11.05
C LEU A 14 -4.81 4.68 -11.61
N TRP A 15 -5.84 4.67 -10.76
CA TRP A 15 -7.23 4.60 -11.22
C TRP A 15 -7.83 5.97 -11.58
N ASP A 16 -7.44 7.05 -10.88
CA ASP A 16 -7.82 8.40 -11.28
C ASP A 16 -6.92 8.93 -12.38
N ARG A 17 -7.36 8.80 -13.64
CA ARG A 17 -6.66 9.34 -14.82
C ARG A 17 -6.45 10.86 -14.81
N LYS A 18 -7.16 11.60 -13.94
CA LYS A 18 -6.95 13.04 -13.77
C LYS A 18 -5.92 13.38 -12.70
N SER A 19 -5.47 12.40 -11.91
CA SER A 19 -4.40 12.59 -10.95
C SER A 19 -3.16 13.12 -11.65
N LEU A 20 -2.52 14.14 -11.07
CA LEU A 20 -1.24 14.68 -11.54
C LEU A 20 -0.12 13.62 -11.55
N PHE A 21 -0.31 12.52 -10.82
CA PHE A 21 0.65 11.43 -10.68
C PHE A 21 0.34 10.20 -11.55
N HIS A 22 -0.82 10.15 -12.22
CA HIS A 22 -1.26 9.00 -13.01
C HIS A 22 -0.19 8.53 -14.00
N ASN A 23 0.31 9.44 -14.83
CA ASN A 23 1.30 9.11 -15.87
C ASN A 23 2.61 8.57 -15.28
N LYS A 24 3.06 9.09 -14.14
CA LYS A 24 4.29 8.61 -13.47
C LYS A 24 4.13 7.17 -12.97
N VAL A 25 2.97 6.85 -12.37
CA VAL A 25 2.68 5.49 -11.91
C VAL A 25 2.62 4.51 -13.10
N VAL A 26 1.92 4.88 -14.17
CA VAL A 26 1.83 4.06 -15.40
C VAL A 26 3.20 3.86 -16.05
N GLU A 27 4.03 4.91 -16.12
CA GLU A 27 5.40 4.82 -16.66
C GLU A 27 6.29 3.88 -15.84
N HIS A 28 6.17 3.89 -14.52
CA HIS A 28 6.88 2.93 -13.66
C HIS A 28 6.40 1.50 -13.87
N LEU A 29 5.09 1.27 -13.91
CA LEU A 29 4.53 -0.06 -14.18
C LEU A 29 5.02 -0.63 -15.52
N ASN A 30 5.08 0.20 -16.56
CA ASN A 30 5.58 -0.20 -17.88
C ASN A 30 7.10 -0.49 -17.94
N ARG A 31 7.85 -0.14 -16.90
CA ARG A 31 9.31 -0.38 -16.79
C ARG A 31 9.66 -1.61 -15.96
N LEU A 32 8.69 -2.22 -15.30
CA LEU A 32 8.90 -3.45 -14.54
C LEU A 32 9.24 -4.60 -15.50
N ASN A 33 9.95 -5.61 -14.99
CA ASN A 33 10.23 -6.80 -15.79
C ASN A 33 8.96 -7.66 -15.89
N ASP A 34 8.85 -8.46 -16.95
CA ASP A 34 7.71 -9.35 -17.17
C ASP A 34 7.51 -10.37 -16.02
N ASP A 35 8.60 -10.74 -15.33
CA ASP A 35 8.58 -11.66 -14.19
C ASP A 35 8.27 -10.97 -12.85
N ASP A 36 8.17 -9.65 -12.79
CA ASP A 36 7.86 -8.93 -11.56
C ASP A 36 6.36 -9.03 -11.23
N ILE A 37 6.05 -9.21 -9.94
CA ILE A 37 4.68 -9.39 -9.47
C ILE A 37 4.19 -8.07 -8.90
N VAL A 38 3.10 -7.53 -9.43
CA VAL A 38 2.43 -6.35 -8.89
C VAL A 38 1.12 -6.77 -8.24
N GLY A 39 0.88 -6.28 -7.03
CA GLY A 39 -0.35 -6.52 -6.30
C GLY A 39 -0.67 -5.42 -5.30
N ILE A 40 -1.72 -5.64 -4.51
CA ILE A 40 -2.13 -4.74 -3.43
C ILE A 40 -2.38 -5.53 -2.15
N SER A 41 -2.47 -4.84 -1.03
CA SER A 41 -2.87 -5.48 0.23
C SER A 41 -4.41 -5.54 0.34
N VAL A 42 -4.92 -6.50 1.12
CA VAL A 42 -6.35 -6.51 1.51
C VAL A 42 -6.72 -5.26 2.31
N VAL A 43 -5.77 -4.63 3.00
CA VAL A 43 -6.00 -3.38 3.74
C VAL A 43 -6.24 -2.22 2.78
N THR A 44 -5.50 -2.16 1.67
CA THR A 44 -5.72 -1.19 0.59
C THR A 44 -7.14 -1.29 0.04
N ILE A 45 -7.67 -2.53 -0.10
CA ILE A 45 -9.08 -2.74 -0.47
C ILE A 45 -10.03 -2.14 0.57
N TYR A 46 -9.77 -2.32 1.86
CA TYR A 46 -10.59 -1.74 2.93
C TYR A 46 -10.59 -0.21 2.87
N GLU A 47 -9.42 0.41 2.70
CA GLU A 47 -9.27 1.86 2.64
C GLU A 47 -9.96 2.45 1.40
N LEU A 48 -9.79 1.82 0.23
CA LEU A 48 -10.47 2.23 -0.99
C LEU A 48 -11.99 2.07 -0.86
N THR A 49 -12.47 0.97 -0.28
CA THR A 49 -13.90 0.73 -0.06
C THR A 49 -14.51 1.78 0.85
N TYR A 50 -13.86 2.06 1.98
CA TYR A 50 -14.30 3.12 2.89
C TYR A 50 -14.26 4.50 2.22
N GLY A 51 -13.18 4.81 1.49
CA GLY A 51 -13.02 6.05 0.75
C GLY A 51 -14.16 6.28 -0.25
N MET A 52 -14.51 5.26 -1.03
CA MET A 52 -15.63 5.30 -1.98
C MET A 52 -16.96 5.65 -1.32
N ASP A 53 -17.27 5.05 -0.17
CA ASP A 53 -18.52 5.32 0.54
C ASP A 53 -18.53 6.71 1.20
N SER A 54 -17.35 7.32 1.39
CA SER A 54 -17.20 8.67 1.93
C SER A 54 -17.18 9.78 0.86
N PHE A 55 -16.94 9.46 -0.42
CA PHE A 55 -16.84 10.45 -1.49
C PHE A 55 -18.20 11.07 -1.83
N LYS A 56 -18.17 12.39 -2.10
CA LYS A 56 -19.31 13.15 -2.64
C LYS A 56 -19.32 13.20 -4.18
N ASP A 57 -18.18 12.94 -4.81
CA ASP A 57 -18.06 12.92 -6.27
C ASP A 57 -18.46 11.53 -6.79
N GLU A 58 -19.69 11.45 -7.31
CA GLU A 58 -20.26 10.21 -7.87
C GLU A 58 -19.46 9.66 -9.07
N LYS A 59 -18.79 10.52 -9.83
CA LYS A 59 -17.97 10.08 -10.97
C LYS A 59 -16.71 9.38 -10.47
N LEU A 60 -16.04 9.97 -9.49
CA LEU A 60 -14.86 9.36 -8.87
C LEU A 60 -15.26 8.05 -8.18
N LYS A 61 -16.38 8.05 -7.44
CA LYS A 61 -16.93 6.84 -6.82
C LYS A 61 -17.16 5.71 -7.82
N SER A 62 -17.74 6.01 -8.98
CA SER A 62 -17.95 5.01 -10.04
C SER A 62 -16.63 4.47 -10.62
N ILE A 63 -15.60 5.30 -10.77
CA ILE A 63 -14.28 4.86 -11.27
C ILE A 63 -13.68 3.83 -10.31
N PHE A 64 -13.60 4.16 -9.02
CA PHE A 64 -13.03 3.28 -8.01
C PHE A 64 -13.85 2.01 -7.84
N LYS A 65 -15.19 2.11 -7.90
CA LYS A 65 -16.07 0.94 -7.79
C LYS A 65 -15.82 -0.06 -8.91
N ASN A 66 -15.79 0.41 -10.16
CA ASN A 66 -15.56 -0.45 -11.31
C ASN A 66 -14.16 -1.09 -11.26
N ALA A 67 -13.15 -0.34 -10.81
CA ALA A 67 -11.78 -0.84 -10.68
C ALA A 67 -11.66 -1.91 -9.58
N LEU A 68 -12.31 -1.70 -8.43
CA LEU A 68 -12.35 -2.68 -7.35
C LEU A 68 -13.12 -3.94 -7.76
N GLU A 69 -14.28 -3.79 -8.41
CA GLU A 69 -15.03 -4.93 -8.94
C GLU A 69 -14.20 -5.72 -9.97
N SER A 70 -13.44 -5.04 -10.83
CA SER A 70 -12.54 -5.70 -11.77
C SER A 70 -11.45 -6.49 -11.06
N LEU A 71 -10.81 -5.88 -10.05
CA LEU A 71 -9.76 -6.54 -9.25
C LEU A 71 -10.30 -7.75 -8.47
N GLN A 72 -11.50 -7.66 -7.90
CA GLN A 72 -12.10 -8.74 -7.12
C GLN A 72 -12.54 -9.94 -7.98
N ASN A 73 -12.89 -9.68 -9.26
CA ASN A 73 -13.30 -10.71 -10.20
C ASN A 73 -12.13 -11.30 -11.00
N ASP A 74 -10.96 -10.66 -10.96
CA ASP A 74 -9.74 -11.13 -11.58
C ASP A 74 -9.11 -12.23 -10.72
N LYS A 75 -9.06 -13.45 -11.26
CA LYS A 75 -8.49 -14.62 -10.57
C LYS A 75 -6.96 -14.59 -10.51
N ASP A 76 -6.34 -13.78 -11.37
CA ASP A 76 -4.90 -13.63 -11.48
C ASP A 76 -4.42 -12.39 -10.69
N ALA A 77 -5.34 -11.64 -10.07
CA ALA A 77 -4.99 -10.49 -9.24
C ALA A 77 -4.24 -10.91 -7.97
N ASN A 78 -3.08 -10.28 -7.75
CA ASN A 78 -2.27 -10.49 -6.56
C ASN A 78 -2.81 -9.65 -5.40
N ILE A 79 -3.61 -10.27 -4.53
CA ILE A 79 -4.12 -9.65 -3.29
C ILE A 79 -3.42 -10.29 -2.09
N PHE A 80 -2.62 -9.50 -1.38
CA PHE A 80 -1.84 -9.99 -0.25
C PHE A 80 -2.56 -9.71 1.08
N ALA A 81 -2.72 -10.76 1.89
CA ALA A 81 -3.33 -10.68 3.22
C ALA A 81 -2.30 -10.93 4.33
N LEU A 82 -2.62 -10.44 5.53
CA LEU A 82 -1.81 -10.68 6.72
C LEU A 82 -1.83 -12.17 7.10
N ASN A 83 -0.66 -12.76 7.29
CA ASN A 83 -0.47 -14.12 7.81
C ASN A 83 0.16 -14.07 9.22
N ALA A 84 0.38 -15.24 9.83
CA ALA A 84 0.96 -15.34 11.17
C ALA A 84 2.36 -14.70 11.29
N GLU A 85 3.16 -14.82 10.23
CA GLU A 85 4.47 -14.16 10.14
C GLU A 85 4.33 -12.63 10.06
N GLY A 86 3.44 -12.13 9.20
CA GLY A 86 3.11 -10.71 9.12
C GLY A 86 2.59 -10.15 10.45
N ALA A 87 1.82 -10.90 11.22
CA ALA A 87 1.38 -10.48 12.55
C ALA A 87 2.57 -10.30 13.52
N THR A 88 3.62 -11.11 13.37
CA THR A 88 4.88 -10.95 14.12
C THR A 88 5.60 -9.67 13.69
N PHE A 89 5.72 -9.42 12.39
CA PHE A 89 6.31 -8.18 11.87
C PHE A 89 5.54 -6.94 12.34
N PHE A 90 4.21 -6.99 12.37
CA PHE A 90 3.38 -5.89 12.87
C PHE A 90 3.72 -5.52 14.31
N SER A 91 3.80 -6.52 15.19
CA SER A 91 4.15 -6.29 16.60
C SER A 91 5.53 -5.64 16.73
N GLN A 92 6.52 -6.17 16.00
CA GLN A 92 7.90 -5.67 16.01
C GLN A 92 7.99 -4.24 15.46
N LEU A 93 7.42 -3.98 14.28
CA LEU A 93 7.41 -2.67 13.64
C LEU A 93 6.71 -1.64 14.51
N LYS A 94 5.56 -1.96 15.12
CA LYS A 94 4.81 -1.03 15.97
C LYS A 94 5.60 -0.62 17.20
N LEU A 95 6.27 -1.57 17.86
CA LEU A 95 7.13 -1.29 19.01
C LEU A 95 8.37 -0.49 18.59
N LEU A 96 9.02 -0.87 17.50
CA LEU A 96 10.19 -0.18 16.97
C LEU A 96 9.86 1.26 16.59
N TYR A 97 8.78 1.47 15.82
CA TYR A 97 8.32 2.80 15.41
C TYR A 97 8.01 3.68 16.62
N LYS A 98 7.28 3.15 17.61
CA LYS A 98 7.02 3.85 18.86
C LYS A 98 8.31 4.26 19.58
N ASN A 99 9.24 3.32 19.76
CA ASN A 99 10.49 3.55 20.48
C ASN A 99 11.41 4.56 19.77
N ARG A 100 11.44 4.55 18.43
CA ARG A 100 12.28 5.44 17.62
C ARG A 100 11.72 6.85 17.48
N THR A 101 10.40 7.00 17.48
CA THR A 101 9.74 8.31 17.28
C THR A 101 9.31 8.98 18.57
N GLY A 102 9.21 8.25 19.68
CA GLY A 102 8.75 8.76 20.97
C GLY A 102 7.25 9.05 21.03
N ILE A 103 6.47 8.62 20.03
CA ILE A 103 5.03 8.88 19.97
C ILE A 103 4.25 8.15 21.06
N THR A 104 3.09 8.69 21.41
CA THR A 104 2.18 8.06 22.38
C THR A 104 1.52 6.82 21.78
N LEU A 105 0.99 5.94 22.65
CA LEU A 105 0.18 4.80 22.22
C LEU A 105 -1.06 5.22 21.41
N LYS A 106 -1.64 6.38 21.72
CA LYS A 106 -2.81 6.91 21.00
C LYS A 106 -2.44 7.34 19.59
N ASP A 107 -1.30 7.99 19.42
CA ASP A 107 -0.84 8.43 18.10
C ASP A 107 -0.33 7.26 17.26
N ALA A 108 0.30 6.26 17.87
CA ALA A 108 0.72 5.05 17.18
C ALA A 108 -0.46 4.29 16.54
N LYS A 109 -1.65 4.31 17.17
CA LYS A 109 -2.86 3.66 16.64
C LYS A 109 -3.36 4.25 15.32
N LYS A 110 -3.08 5.53 15.05
CA LYS A 110 -3.50 6.18 13.79
C LYS A 110 -2.85 5.54 12.57
N ASN A 111 -1.70 4.91 12.78
CA ASN A 111 -0.89 4.32 11.73
C ASN A 111 -1.03 2.79 11.71
N ASP A 112 -2.03 2.22 12.41
CA ASP A 112 -2.15 0.77 12.53
C ASP A 112 -2.38 0.10 11.18
N LEU A 113 -3.14 0.71 10.27
CA LEU A 113 -3.35 0.19 8.92
C LEU A 113 -2.06 0.23 8.09
N ASP A 114 -1.34 1.36 8.11
CA ASP A 114 -0.03 1.48 7.45
C ASP A 114 0.96 0.43 7.97
N LEU A 115 1.00 0.23 9.29
CA LEU A 115 1.86 -0.77 9.90
C LEU A 115 1.46 -2.19 9.49
N VAL A 116 0.17 -2.48 9.32
CA VAL A 116 -0.29 -3.77 8.77
C VAL A 116 0.14 -3.93 7.32
N ILE A 117 -0.02 -2.90 6.48
CA ILE A 117 0.43 -2.91 5.07
C ILE A 117 1.93 -3.18 4.98
N ALA A 118 2.74 -2.46 5.76
CA ALA A 118 4.18 -2.67 5.82
C ALA A 118 4.54 -4.10 6.27
N SER A 119 3.78 -4.65 7.21
CA SER A 119 4.00 -6.02 7.72
C SER A 119 3.65 -7.10 6.70
N ILE A 120 2.62 -6.86 5.87
CA ILE A 120 2.28 -7.72 4.73
C ILE A 120 3.42 -7.67 3.70
N ALA A 121 3.96 -6.49 3.41
CA ALA A 121 5.10 -6.36 2.50
C ALA A 121 6.33 -7.11 3.03
N MET A 122 6.65 -6.97 4.32
CA MET A 122 7.76 -7.69 4.94
C MET A 122 7.59 -9.22 4.89
N SER A 123 6.40 -9.75 5.17
CA SER A 123 6.16 -11.21 5.12
C SER A 123 6.16 -11.78 3.70
N LYS A 124 6.19 -10.92 2.68
CA LYS A 124 6.34 -11.29 1.27
C LYS A 124 7.71 -10.93 0.70
N GLU A 125 8.61 -10.39 1.53
CA GLU A 125 9.88 -9.79 1.10
C GLU A 125 9.71 -8.76 -0.03
N ALA A 126 8.52 -8.16 -0.10
CA ALA A 126 8.06 -7.29 -1.15
C ALA A 126 8.55 -5.85 -0.93
N ILE A 127 8.57 -5.10 -2.02
CA ILE A 127 8.80 -3.65 -2.05
C ILE A 127 7.43 -2.98 -1.91
N LEU A 128 7.23 -2.21 -0.84
CA LEU A 128 6.04 -1.38 -0.72
C LEU A 128 6.24 -0.09 -1.52
N VAL A 129 5.29 0.21 -2.40
CA VAL A 129 5.28 1.43 -3.20
C VAL A 129 4.25 2.39 -2.61
N SER A 130 4.71 3.54 -2.11
CA SER A 130 3.84 4.56 -1.52
C SER A 130 4.47 5.95 -1.64
N ASN A 131 3.65 6.99 -1.62
CA ASN A 131 4.09 8.37 -1.43
C ASN A 131 3.85 8.90 -0.01
N ASP A 132 3.36 8.06 0.92
CA ASP A 132 3.25 8.43 2.33
C ASP A 132 4.62 8.45 3.03
N GLY A 133 4.88 9.53 3.75
CA GLY A 133 6.10 9.74 4.51
C GLY A 133 6.33 8.75 5.64
N ILE A 134 5.28 8.08 6.14
CA ILE A 134 5.42 7.04 7.16
C ILE A 134 6.29 5.89 6.67
N PHE A 135 6.07 5.40 5.46
CA PHE A 135 6.79 4.24 4.94
C PHE A 135 8.25 4.56 4.66
N LYS A 136 8.55 5.77 4.19
CA LYS A 136 9.94 6.25 4.13
C LYS A 136 10.59 6.16 5.52
N LYS A 137 9.91 6.66 6.55
CA LYS A 137 10.42 6.63 7.93
C LYS A 137 10.58 5.20 8.47
N LEU A 138 9.67 4.29 8.11
CA LEU A 138 9.78 2.87 8.44
C LEU A 138 11.02 2.23 7.80
N SER A 139 11.32 2.56 6.54
CA SER A 139 12.51 2.03 5.83
C SER A 139 13.83 2.53 6.42
N GLU A 140 13.82 3.70 7.07
CA GLU A 140 14.97 4.25 7.78
C GLU A 140 15.22 3.56 9.13
N ILE A 141 14.19 2.99 9.76
CA ILE A 141 14.30 2.35 11.09
C ILE A 141 14.40 0.82 11.04
N GLU A 142 13.82 0.17 10.02
CA GLU A 142 13.81 -1.27 9.84
C GLU A 142 14.47 -1.63 8.49
N PRO A 143 15.75 -2.04 8.49
CA PRO A 143 16.49 -2.32 7.26
C PRO A 143 15.91 -3.42 6.38
N LYS A 144 15.09 -4.32 6.94
CA LYS A 144 14.42 -5.38 6.16
C LYS A 144 13.19 -4.89 5.41
N PHE A 145 12.66 -3.71 5.76
CA PHE A 145 11.50 -3.14 5.10
C PHE A 145 11.92 -2.40 3.82
N LYS A 146 11.51 -2.93 2.67
CA LYS A 146 11.79 -2.34 1.36
C LYS A 146 10.68 -1.39 0.95
N TYR A 147 11.07 -0.19 0.53
CA TYR A 147 10.15 0.89 0.19
C TYR A 147 10.63 1.64 -1.06
N GLU A 148 9.70 2.01 -1.93
CA GLU A 148 9.93 2.86 -3.09
C GLU A 148 8.88 3.98 -3.20
N SER A 149 9.31 5.11 -3.75
CA SER A 149 8.43 6.20 -4.19
C SER A 149 8.59 6.39 -5.69
N TRP A 150 7.55 6.07 -6.45
CA TRP A 150 7.54 6.20 -7.92
C TRP A 150 7.23 7.62 -8.41
N LEU A 151 7.06 8.58 -7.49
CA LEU A 151 6.65 9.94 -7.84
C LEU A 151 7.80 10.93 -7.86
N ARG A 152 8.99 10.52 -7.43
CA ARG A 152 10.19 11.35 -7.33
C ARG A 152 11.03 11.32 -8.59
#